data_AF-A0A6G1L3T4-F1
#
_entry.id   AF-A0A6G1L3T4-F1
#
_cell.length_a   1.000
_cell.length_b   1.000
_cell.length_c   1.000
_cell.angle_alpha   90.00
_cell.angle_beta   90.00
_cell.angle_gamma   90.00
#
_symmetry.space_group_name_H-M   'P 1'
#
loop_
_entity.id
_entity.type
_entity.pdbx_description
1 polymer ?
#
loop_
_entity_poly.entity_id
_entity_poly.type
_entity_poly.pdbx_seq_one_letter_code
_entity_poly.pdbx_strand_id
1 'polypeptide(L)'
;MLYLPSSLAIAATLAINAFALPVETVQGDQSPTPESILSKRGMPSCPVQYGEAFEPKEIPSDVQQDAAESLSSRQTYKKAGWKHPICGYYQVNCYTIDKGIDYTGSTGDIGTELGRWYGEDGTQILAFHYWHNELGFKGPGGSAKIYPAHGYFFNCAHGKLDVTITFNKVGDKGPGGSHTLHGNDQPDVLDPDGWPGPCRCYGNTRWDIFGSDMSITWGN
;
A
#
# COMPACT_ATOMS: atom_id res chain seq x y z
N MET A 1 84.28 42.16 -11.23
CA MET A 1 83.37 41.07 -10.80
C MET A 1 82.11 41.71 -10.24
N LEU A 2 80.97 41.31 -10.79
CA LEU A 2 79.66 41.93 -10.65
C LEU A 2 78.94 41.53 -9.34
N TYR A 3 78.32 42.53 -8.70
CA TYR A 3 76.97 42.61 -8.09
C TYR A 3 76.36 41.47 -7.22
N LEU A 4 75.94 41.91 -6.03
CA LEU A 4 74.82 41.50 -5.12
C LEU A 4 73.48 41.16 -5.82
N PRO A 5 72.36 40.78 -5.14
CA PRO A 5 72.12 40.34 -3.74
C PRO A 5 71.16 39.13 -3.56
N SER A 6 71.16 38.63 -2.33
CA SER A 6 70.09 38.11 -1.46
C SER A 6 68.66 37.93 -2.00
N SER A 7 68.17 36.69 -1.90
CA SER A 7 66.80 36.27 -2.19
C SER A 7 65.80 36.71 -1.11
N LEU A 8 64.80 37.50 -1.51
CA LEU A 8 63.59 37.79 -0.74
C LEU A 8 62.60 36.62 -0.92
N ALA A 9 62.19 35.97 0.18
CA ALA A 9 61.11 35.00 0.17
C ALA A 9 59.76 35.73 0.29
N ILE A 10 58.91 35.61 -0.73
CA ILE A 10 57.53 36.12 -0.73
C ILE A 10 56.64 35.01 -0.17
N ALA A 11 56.09 35.22 1.04
CA ALA A 11 55.02 34.39 1.57
C ALA A 11 53.69 34.82 0.92
N ALA A 12 53.10 33.94 0.11
CA ALA A 12 51.77 34.12 -0.44
C ALA A 12 50.73 33.60 0.56
N THR A 13 50.02 34.51 1.22
CA THR A 13 48.84 34.17 2.03
C THR A 13 47.66 33.93 1.09
N LEU A 14 47.22 32.68 0.93
CA LEU A 14 45.93 32.37 0.31
C LEU A 14 44.81 32.73 1.30
N ALA A 15 44.07 33.80 1.00
CA ALA A 15 42.78 34.06 1.63
C ALA A 15 41.72 33.15 0.98
N ILE A 16 41.32 32.09 1.69
CA ILE A 16 40.16 31.27 1.32
C ILE A 16 38.92 32.05 1.76
N ASN A 17 38.25 32.71 0.81
CA ASN A 17 36.90 33.23 1.01
C ASN A 17 35.93 32.05 1.14
N ALA A 18 35.56 31.71 2.37
CA ALA A 18 34.43 30.84 2.65
C ALA A 18 33.13 31.57 2.31
N PHE A 19 32.72 31.52 1.05
CA PHE A 19 31.33 31.79 0.68
C PHE A 19 30.49 30.61 1.17
N ALA A 20 29.89 30.76 2.35
CA ALA A 20 28.80 29.92 2.77
C ALA A 20 27.63 30.19 1.81
N LEU A 21 27.41 29.27 0.88
CA LEU A 21 26.17 29.26 0.10
C LEU A 21 25.02 29.08 1.09
N PRO A 22 23.91 29.84 0.96
CA PRO A 22 22.73 29.57 1.76
C PRO A 22 22.29 28.14 1.46
N VAL A 23 22.26 27.30 2.49
CA VAL A 23 21.57 26.03 2.44
C VAL A 23 20.11 26.39 2.25
N GLU A 24 19.60 26.25 1.03
CA GLU A 24 18.17 26.15 0.81
C GLU A 24 17.72 24.95 1.64
N THR A 25 17.06 25.24 2.76
CA THR A 25 16.14 24.29 3.36
C THR A 25 15.17 23.91 2.26
N VAL A 26 15.36 22.72 1.69
CA VAL A 26 14.34 22.04 0.90
C VAL A 26 13.15 21.95 1.85
N GLN A 27 12.23 22.89 1.72
CA GLN A 27 10.90 22.82 2.30
C GLN A 27 10.31 21.56 1.69
N GLY A 28 10.36 20.47 2.46
CA GLY A 28 9.73 19.21 2.07
C GLY A 28 8.32 19.55 1.63
N ASP A 29 7.99 19.15 0.40
CA ASP A 29 6.69 19.38 -0.21
C ASP A 29 5.60 19.02 0.82
N GLN A 30 4.93 20.04 1.34
CA GLN A 30 3.84 19.88 2.29
C GLN A 30 2.52 19.54 1.59
N SER A 31 2.57 19.23 0.29
CA SER A 31 1.46 18.55 -0.36
C SER A 31 1.10 17.33 0.50
N PRO A 32 -0.18 17.16 0.88
CA PRO A 32 -0.60 15.97 1.59
C PRO A 32 -0.09 14.78 0.79
N THR A 33 0.70 13.93 1.44
CA THR A 33 1.17 12.73 0.78
C THR A 33 -0.07 11.99 0.28
N PRO A 34 -0.08 11.47 -0.96
CA PRO A 34 -1.28 10.88 -1.55
C PRO A 34 -2.02 10.02 -0.54
N GLU A 35 -1.30 9.24 0.25
CA GLU A 35 -1.75 8.31 1.28
C GLU A 35 -2.83 8.88 2.24
N SER A 36 -2.97 10.19 2.44
CA SER A 36 -3.79 10.79 3.52
C SER A 36 -5.22 11.22 3.16
N ILE A 37 -5.63 11.05 1.90
CA ILE A 37 -6.77 11.82 1.38
C ILE A 37 -8.11 11.05 1.42
N LEU A 38 -8.11 9.71 1.29
CA LEU A 38 -9.37 8.94 1.23
C LEU A 38 -10.11 8.82 2.58
N SER A 39 -9.41 8.95 3.71
CA SER A 39 -10.01 8.80 5.05
C SER A 39 -11.00 9.91 5.45
N LYS A 40 -10.98 11.06 4.74
CA LYS A 40 -11.75 12.26 5.10
C LYS A 40 -13.00 12.51 4.24
N ARG A 41 -13.28 11.68 3.25
CA ARG A 41 -14.32 11.95 2.24
C ARG A 41 -15.61 11.16 2.44
N GLY A 42 -16.69 11.67 1.86
CA GLY A 42 -17.89 10.88 1.58
C GLY A 42 -17.60 9.90 0.44
N MET A 43 -17.76 8.61 0.69
CA MET A 43 -17.49 7.57 -0.30
C MET A 43 -18.50 7.62 -1.45
N PRO A 44 -18.07 7.52 -2.73
CA PRO A 44 -18.99 7.47 -3.86
C PRO A 44 -19.88 6.22 -3.76
N SER A 45 -21.08 6.28 -4.31
CA SER A 45 -21.97 5.11 -4.38
C SER A 45 -21.28 3.99 -5.16
N CYS A 46 -21.29 2.77 -4.62
CA CYS A 46 -20.55 1.66 -5.20
C CYS A 46 -21.45 0.91 -6.18
N PRO A 47 -21.16 0.97 -7.50
CA PRO A 47 -22.03 0.40 -8.52
C PRO A 47 -22.01 -1.13 -8.51
N VAL A 48 -20.94 -1.72 -7.98
CA VAL A 48 -20.80 -3.16 -7.80
C VAL A 48 -21.19 -3.50 -6.36
N GLN A 49 -22.30 -4.24 -6.21
CA GLN A 49 -22.73 -4.82 -4.95
C GLN A 49 -22.43 -6.33 -4.95
N TYR A 50 -21.77 -6.84 -3.92
CA TYR A 50 -21.55 -8.28 -3.73
C TYR A 50 -22.34 -8.80 -2.51
N GLY A 51 -22.60 -10.11 -2.53
CA GLY A 51 -23.73 -10.78 -1.85
C GLY A 51 -23.80 -10.72 -0.33
N GLU A 52 -24.85 -11.34 0.22
CA GLU A 52 -25.23 -11.28 1.63
C GLU A 52 -24.17 -11.84 2.61
N ALA A 53 -24.12 -11.23 3.79
CA ALA A 53 -23.26 -11.60 4.91
C ALA A 53 -23.43 -13.05 5.38
N PHE A 54 -22.30 -13.66 5.79
CA PHE A 54 -22.30 -14.90 6.57
C PHE A 54 -22.31 -14.60 8.08
N GLU A 55 -22.70 -15.58 8.91
CA GLU A 55 -22.55 -15.47 10.36
C GLU A 55 -21.06 -15.36 10.72
N PRO A 56 -20.67 -14.50 11.68
CA PRO A 56 -19.26 -14.36 12.04
C PRO A 56 -18.71 -15.71 12.50
N LYS A 57 -17.75 -16.26 11.75
CA LYS A 57 -16.85 -17.27 12.30
C LYS A 57 -15.75 -16.50 13.02
N GLU A 58 -15.83 -16.47 14.34
CA GLU A 58 -14.74 -15.94 15.17
C GLU A 58 -13.41 -16.59 14.76
N ILE A 59 -12.33 -15.80 14.77
CA ILE A 59 -10.99 -16.31 14.50
C ILE A 59 -10.58 -17.15 15.70
N PRO A 60 -10.27 -18.45 15.53
CA PRO A 60 -9.73 -19.27 16.60
C PRO A 60 -8.44 -18.65 17.16
N SER A 61 -8.26 -18.72 18.48
CA SER A 61 -7.13 -18.10 19.16
C SER A 61 -5.77 -18.60 18.67
N ASP A 62 -5.68 -19.88 18.29
CA ASP A 62 -4.48 -20.48 17.70
C ASP A 62 -4.15 -19.88 16.33
N VAL A 63 -5.16 -19.65 15.47
CA VAL A 63 -4.98 -18.98 14.16
C VAL A 63 -4.57 -17.52 14.35
N GLN A 64 -5.13 -16.83 15.33
CA GLN A 64 -4.77 -15.45 15.65
C GLN A 64 -3.32 -15.36 16.17
N GLN A 65 -2.92 -16.28 17.04
CA GLN A 65 -1.57 -16.34 17.59
C GLN A 65 -0.54 -16.63 16.50
N ASP A 66 -0.77 -17.63 15.65
CA ASP A 66 0.11 -17.98 14.52
C ASP A 66 0.33 -16.79 13.58
N ALA A 67 -0.74 -16.04 13.29
CA ALA A 67 -0.63 -14.81 12.51
C ALA A 67 0.19 -13.72 13.24
N ALA A 68 -0.04 -13.50 14.52
CA ALA A 68 0.72 -12.51 15.30
C ALA A 68 2.22 -12.87 15.40
N GLU A 69 2.56 -14.16 15.46
CA GLU A 69 3.94 -14.64 15.47
C GLU A 69 4.69 -14.26 14.17
N SER A 70 3.99 -14.20 13.03
CA SER A 70 4.56 -13.75 11.76
C SER A 70 4.99 -12.27 11.74
N LEU A 71 4.44 -11.45 12.64
CA LEU A 71 4.84 -10.04 12.77
C LEU A 71 6.15 -9.87 13.54
N SER A 72 6.44 -10.78 14.48
CA SER A 72 7.65 -10.74 15.30
C SER A 72 8.79 -11.58 14.74
N SER A 73 8.48 -12.52 13.85
CA SER A 73 9.45 -13.41 13.20
C SER A 73 9.19 -13.48 11.71
N ARG A 74 10.25 -13.32 10.89
CA ARG A 74 10.10 -13.40 9.43
C ARG A 74 9.73 -14.84 9.03
N GLN A 75 8.44 -15.08 8.81
CA GLN A 75 7.94 -16.35 8.31
C GLN A 75 7.91 -16.37 6.79
N THR A 76 8.32 -17.50 6.19
CA THR A 76 8.34 -17.68 4.74
C THR A 76 7.40 -18.77 4.25
N TYR A 77 6.86 -18.59 3.04
CA TYR A 77 6.09 -19.62 2.33
C TYR A 77 6.73 -19.98 0.99
N LYS A 78 6.59 -21.25 0.60
CA LYS A 78 7.29 -21.83 -0.56
C LYS A 78 6.51 -21.76 -1.87
N LYS A 79 5.18 -21.63 -1.80
CA LYS A 79 4.31 -21.88 -2.95
C LYS A 79 3.59 -20.59 -3.35
N ALA A 80 3.70 -20.24 -4.63
CA ALA A 80 2.87 -19.20 -5.24
C ALA A 80 1.38 -19.50 -5.01
N GLY A 81 0.61 -18.50 -4.59
CA GLY A 81 -0.79 -18.66 -4.23
C GLY A 81 -1.04 -19.37 -2.89
N TRP A 82 0.00 -19.56 -2.05
CA TRP A 82 -0.21 -19.91 -0.64
C TRP A 82 -1.06 -18.84 0.04
N LYS A 83 -1.92 -19.25 0.96
CA LYS A 83 -2.76 -18.36 1.77
C LYS A 83 -2.74 -18.83 3.21
N HIS A 84 -2.53 -17.90 4.14
CA HIS A 84 -2.62 -18.19 5.55
C HIS A 84 -4.08 -18.48 5.95
N PRO A 85 -4.36 -19.42 6.88
CA PRO A 85 -5.73 -19.71 7.32
C PRO A 85 -6.51 -18.48 7.79
N ILE A 86 -5.83 -17.48 8.38
CA ILE A 86 -6.46 -16.23 8.85
C ILE A 86 -7.23 -15.49 7.75
N CYS A 87 -6.82 -15.62 6.48
CA CYS A 87 -7.46 -14.96 5.33
C CYS A 87 -8.90 -15.43 5.06
N GLY A 88 -9.29 -16.57 5.62
CA GLY A 88 -10.64 -17.12 5.47
C GLY A 88 -11.64 -16.68 6.55
N TYR A 89 -11.26 -15.78 7.47
CA TYR A 89 -12.09 -15.42 8.62
C TYR A 89 -12.79 -14.08 8.47
N TYR A 90 -13.84 -13.90 9.28
CA TYR A 90 -14.64 -12.68 9.34
C TYR A 90 -13.76 -11.48 9.74
N GLN A 91 -14.01 -10.35 9.08
CA GLN A 91 -13.26 -9.11 9.26
C GLN A 91 -11.74 -9.26 9.07
N VAL A 92 -11.28 -10.16 8.21
CA VAL A 92 -9.88 -10.21 7.79
C VAL A 92 -9.79 -9.96 6.29
N ASN A 93 -9.00 -8.96 5.91
CA ASN A 93 -8.61 -8.71 4.54
C ASN A 93 -7.18 -9.21 4.33
N CYS A 94 -6.97 -10.05 3.32
CA CYS A 94 -5.64 -10.45 2.92
C CYS A 94 -5.23 -9.82 1.60
N TYR A 95 -3.97 -9.40 1.54
CA TYR A 95 -3.36 -8.72 0.40
C TYR A 95 -2.15 -9.52 -0.03
N THR A 96 -2.18 -10.08 -1.24
CA THR A 96 -1.00 -10.65 -1.90
C THR A 96 -0.30 -9.55 -2.69
N ILE A 97 1.00 -9.39 -2.50
CA ILE A 97 1.78 -8.29 -3.03
C ILE A 97 2.92 -8.88 -3.87
N ASP A 98 2.99 -8.46 -5.14
CA ASP A 98 4.06 -8.89 -6.03
C ASP A 98 5.44 -8.38 -5.58
N LYS A 99 6.48 -9.11 -5.99
CA LYS A 99 7.87 -8.72 -5.74
C LYS A 99 8.16 -7.29 -6.22
N GLY A 100 8.82 -6.51 -5.36
CA GLY A 100 9.24 -5.14 -5.68
C GLY A 100 8.16 -4.08 -5.45
N ILE A 101 7.02 -4.47 -4.87
CA ILE A 101 5.99 -3.56 -4.38
C ILE A 101 6.09 -3.53 -2.85
N ASP A 102 6.25 -2.33 -2.31
CA ASP A 102 6.33 -2.08 -0.88
C ASP A 102 4.98 -1.58 -0.36
N TYR A 103 4.56 -2.13 0.78
CA TYR A 103 3.52 -1.52 1.60
C TYR A 103 4.05 -0.24 2.25
N THR A 104 3.44 0.90 1.95
CA THR A 104 3.89 2.22 2.42
C THR A 104 3.22 2.67 3.71
N GLY A 105 2.41 1.80 4.32
CA GLY A 105 1.73 2.07 5.58
C GLY A 105 0.26 2.44 5.40
N SER A 106 -0.33 2.85 6.51
CA SER A 106 -1.72 3.30 6.57
C SER A 106 -1.81 4.74 7.07
N THR A 107 -2.77 5.51 6.59
CA THR A 107 -3.00 6.87 7.12
C THR A 107 -4.04 6.90 8.22
N GLY A 108 -3.57 6.80 9.46
CA GLY A 108 -4.36 6.95 10.68
C GLY A 108 -4.43 5.66 11.53
N ASP A 109 -4.96 5.80 12.74
CA ASP A 109 -4.82 4.82 13.85
C ASP A 109 -5.84 3.66 13.86
N ILE A 110 -6.57 3.41 12.77
CA ILE A 110 -7.67 2.43 12.75
C ILE A 110 -7.34 1.29 11.79
N GLY A 111 -7.32 0.09 12.36
CA GLY A 111 -7.00 -1.18 11.71
C GLY A 111 -5.66 -1.75 12.19
N THR A 112 -5.65 -3.04 12.52
CA THR A 112 -4.47 -3.72 13.07
C THR A 112 -3.94 -4.70 12.02
N GLU A 113 -2.66 -4.60 11.69
CA GLU A 113 -1.96 -5.64 10.95
C GLU A 113 -1.97 -6.92 11.81
N LEU A 114 -2.58 -7.97 11.30
CA LEU A 114 -2.76 -9.26 11.98
C LEU A 114 -1.61 -10.22 11.67
N GLY A 115 -0.99 -10.09 10.50
CA GLY A 115 0.09 -10.98 10.08
C GLY A 115 0.75 -10.55 8.78
N ARG A 116 1.99 -11.01 8.60
CA ARG A 116 2.85 -10.72 7.45
C ARG A 116 3.75 -11.90 7.13
N TRP A 117 3.66 -12.40 5.90
CA TRP A 117 4.46 -13.52 5.42
C TRP A 117 5.18 -13.19 4.13
N TYR A 118 6.33 -13.82 3.91
CA TYR A 118 7.19 -13.55 2.75
C TYR A 118 7.37 -14.78 1.88
N GLY A 119 7.03 -14.68 0.60
CA GLY A 119 7.26 -15.75 -0.36
C GLY A 119 8.74 -15.91 -0.66
N GLU A 120 9.18 -17.14 -0.91
CA GLU A 120 10.52 -17.42 -1.43
C GLU A 120 10.75 -16.82 -2.84
N ASP A 121 9.67 -16.57 -3.58
CA ASP A 121 9.66 -15.87 -4.88
C ASP A 121 9.75 -14.32 -4.75
N GLY A 122 9.76 -13.80 -3.51
CA GLY A 122 9.81 -12.38 -3.22
C GLY A 122 8.44 -11.70 -3.12
N THR A 123 7.34 -12.45 -3.26
CA THR A 123 5.99 -11.95 -2.96
C THR A 123 5.79 -11.76 -1.45
N GLN A 124 4.74 -11.05 -1.06
CA GLN A 124 4.36 -10.84 0.35
C GLN A 124 2.86 -11.07 0.52
N ILE A 125 2.45 -11.54 1.70
CA ILE A 125 1.06 -11.52 2.13
C ILE A 125 0.95 -10.67 3.38
N LEU A 126 0.00 -9.75 3.38
CA LEU A 126 -0.41 -8.98 4.55
C LEU A 126 -1.84 -9.34 4.93
N ALA A 127 -2.10 -9.53 6.22
CA ALA A 127 -3.43 -9.69 6.77
C ALA A 127 -3.76 -8.49 7.67
N PHE A 128 -4.91 -7.87 7.47
CA PHE A 128 -5.40 -6.76 8.28
C PHE A 128 -6.80 -7.06 8.79
N HIS A 129 -7.11 -6.57 9.99
CA HIS A 129 -8.49 -6.49 10.44
C HIS A 129 -9.27 -5.50 9.54
N TYR A 130 -10.48 -5.90 9.15
CA TYR A 130 -11.41 -5.08 8.38
C TYR A 130 -11.85 -3.87 9.20
N TRP A 131 -12.20 -2.78 8.51
CA TRP A 131 -12.28 -1.43 9.06
C TRP A 131 -10.90 -0.80 9.26
N HIS A 132 -10.24 -0.53 8.14
CA HIS A 132 -8.93 0.10 8.12
C HIS A 132 -9.01 1.50 7.51
N ASN A 133 -8.11 2.38 7.94
CA ASN A 133 -7.77 3.55 7.13
C ASN A 133 -7.11 3.14 5.81
N GLU A 134 -6.88 4.13 4.94
CA GLU A 134 -6.25 3.94 3.64
C GLU A 134 -4.92 3.19 3.77
N LEU A 135 -4.78 2.09 3.03
CA LEU A 135 -3.57 1.28 2.88
C LEU A 135 -2.86 1.68 1.59
N GLY A 136 -1.58 2.04 1.67
CA GLY A 136 -0.76 2.47 0.53
C GLY A 136 0.21 1.39 0.04
N PHE A 137 0.42 1.33 -1.27
CA PHE A 137 1.37 0.44 -1.92
C PHE A 137 2.13 1.19 -3.02
N LYS A 138 3.43 0.92 -3.15
CA LYS A 138 4.29 1.61 -4.13
C LYS A 138 5.35 0.68 -4.69
N GLY A 139 5.68 0.85 -5.96
CA GLY A 139 6.86 0.25 -6.55
C GLY A 139 7.39 1.09 -7.72
N PRO A 140 8.42 0.61 -8.44
CA PRO A 140 8.95 1.28 -9.62
C PRO A 140 7.89 1.62 -10.68
N GLY A 141 7.54 2.90 -10.80
CA GLY A 141 6.65 3.39 -11.85
C GLY A 141 5.15 3.13 -11.60
N GLY A 142 4.74 2.83 -10.37
CA GLY A 142 3.33 2.69 -10.04
C GLY A 142 3.03 2.77 -8.56
N SER A 143 1.76 2.97 -8.24
CA SER A 143 1.24 3.07 -6.87
C SER A 143 -0.19 2.58 -6.81
N ALA A 144 -0.61 2.07 -5.66
CA ALA A 144 -1.98 1.65 -5.42
C ALA A 144 -2.41 2.05 -4.01
N LYS A 145 -3.72 2.21 -3.83
CA LYS A 145 -4.32 2.50 -2.53
C LYS A 145 -5.61 1.73 -2.35
N ILE A 146 -5.85 1.31 -1.13
CA ILE A 146 -7.04 0.55 -0.77
C ILE A 146 -7.62 1.14 0.50
N TYR A 147 -8.91 1.48 0.48
CA TYR A 147 -9.64 1.95 1.64
C TYR A 147 -10.79 0.98 1.97
N PRO A 148 -10.60 0.07 2.96
CA PRO A 148 -11.56 -0.95 3.35
C PRO A 148 -12.38 -0.53 4.59
N ALA A 149 -13.47 0.22 4.38
CA ALA A 149 -14.32 0.69 5.47
C ALA A 149 -15.79 0.82 5.06
N HIS A 150 -16.68 0.91 6.06
CA HIS A 150 -18.11 1.21 5.88
C HIS A 150 -18.90 0.24 4.97
N GLY A 151 -18.50 -1.03 4.87
CA GLY A 151 -19.08 -2.00 3.93
C GLY A 151 -18.53 -1.88 2.49
N TYR A 152 -17.48 -1.08 2.28
CA TYR A 152 -16.92 -0.81 0.97
C TYR A 152 -15.41 -1.07 0.89
N PHE A 153 -14.94 -1.43 -0.30
CA PHE A 153 -13.57 -1.28 -0.73
C PHE A 153 -13.50 -0.20 -1.80
N PHE A 154 -12.76 0.87 -1.51
CA PHE A 154 -12.35 1.80 -2.55
C PHE A 154 -10.90 1.50 -2.94
N ASN A 155 -10.73 1.03 -4.17
CA ASN A 155 -9.44 0.62 -4.71
C ASN A 155 -9.02 1.61 -5.78
N CYS A 156 -7.78 2.06 -5.71
CA CYS A 156 -7.16 2.94 -6.67
C CYS A 156 -5.86 2.30 -7.16
N ALA A 157 -5.59 2.39 -8.45
CA ALA A 157 -4.38 1.92 -9.09
C ALA A 157 -3.80 3.06 -9.93
N HIS A 158 -2.48 3.08 -10.14
CA HIS A 158 -1.82 4.09 -10.98
C HIS A 158 -0.51 3.56 -11.55
N GLY A 159 -0.26 3.91 -12.82
CA GLY A 159 0.93 3.53 -13.54
C GLY A 159 0.99 2.01 -13.71
N LYS A 160 2.15 1.42 -13.42
CA LYS A 160 2.38 -0.02 -13.63
C LYS A 160 1.76 -0.94 -12.58
N LEU A 161 1.00 -0.44 -11.61
CA LEU A 161 0.37 -1.31 -10.61
C LEU A 161 -1.09 -1.58 -10.95
N ASP A 162 -1.48 -2.84 -10.81
CA ASP A 162 -2.86 -3.30 -10.92
C ASP A 162 -3.37 -3.73 -9.54
N VAL A 163 -4.66 -3.52 -9.28
CA VAL A 163 -5.33 -4.01 -8.08
C VAL A 163 -6.41 -5.00 -8.50
N THR A 164 -6.25 -6.26 -8.09
CA THR A 164 -7.28 -7.28 -8.29
C THR A 164 -7.98 -7.56 -6.97
N ILE A 165 -9.30 -7.48 -6.97
CA ILE A 165 -10.13 -7.98 -5.88
C ILE A 165 -10.76 -9.30 -6.30
N THR A 166 -10.55 -10.33 -5.50
CA THR A 166 -11.17 -11.65 -5.67
C THR A 166 -12.20 -11.86 -4.58
N PHE A 167 -13.44 -12.00 -5.01
CA PHE A 167 -14.55 -12.32 -4.14
C PHE A 167 -14.65 -13.83 -4.04
N ASN A 168 -14.36 -14.36 -2.85
CA ASN A 168 -14.55 -15.77 -2.58
C ASN A 168 -16.04 -16.10 -2.62
N LYS A 169 -16.43 -17.14 -3.38
CA LYS A 169 -17.73 -17.79 -3.17
C LYS A 169 -17.66 -18.51 -1.84
N VAL A 170 -18.62 -18.23 -0.96
CA VAL A 170 -18.79 -19.01 0.26
C VAL A 170 -20.01 -19.90 0.08
N GLY A 171 -19.77 -21.17 -0.27
CA GLY A 171 -20.83 -22.09 -0.71
C GLY A 171 -21.39 -21.73 -2.09
N ASP A 172 -22.71 -21.77 -2.24
CA ASP A 172 -23.43 -21.44 -3.48
C ASP A 172 -23.88 -19.96 -3.56
N LYS A 173 -23.53 -19.13 -2.57
CA LYS A 173 -24.01 -17.75 -2.44
C LYS A 173 -22.92 -16.72 -2.74
N GLY A 174 -23.31 -15.64 -3.40
CA GLY A 174 -22.47 -14.50 -3.78
C GLY A 174 -21.91 -14.59 -5.21
N PRO A 175 -21.67 -13.44 -5.88
CA PRO A 175 -20.97 -13.43 -7.15
C PRO A 175 -19.50 -13.77 -6.91
N GLY A 176 -19.14 -15.02 -7.14
CA GLY A 176 -17.74 -15.38 -7.29
C GLY A 176 -17.16 -14.69 -8.51
N GLY A 177 -15.94 -14.18 -8.38
CA GLY A 177 -15.26 -13.54 -9.49
C GLY A 177 -14.09 -12.71 -9.02
N SER A 178 -13.31 -12.27 -10.00
CA SER A 178 -12.19 -11.36 -9.78
C SER A 178 -12.38 -10.14 -10.66
N HIS A 179 -12.10 -8.97 -10.12
CA HIS A 179 -12.10 -7.71 -10.86
C HIS A 179 -10.72 -7.08 -10.73
N THR A 180 -10.09 -6.83 -11.87
CA THR A 180 -8.82 -6.12 -11.94
C THR A 180 -9.05 -4.67 -12.35
N LEU A 181 -8.44 -3.77 -11.59
CA LEU A 181 -8.33 -2.35 -11.89
C LEU A 181 -6.90 -2.12 -12.38
N HIS A 182 -6.73 -1.77 -13.66
CA HIS A 182 -5.40 -1.57 -14.23
C HIS A 182 -4.91 -0.14 -13.99
N GLY A 183 -3.69 0.03 -13.50
CA GLY A 183 -3.17 1.36 -13.16
C GLY A 183 -2.91 2.27 -14.37
N ASN A 184 -2.78 1.69 -15.56
CA ASN A 184 -2.60 2.38 -16.83
C ASN A 184 -3.92 2.66 -17.56
N ASP A 185 -5.06 2.21 -17.04
CA ASP A 185 -6.35 2.58 -17.62
C ASP A 185 -6.55 4.09 -17.49
N GLN A 186 -7.16 4.70 -18.51
CA GLN A 186 -7.51 6.12 -18.44
C GLN A 186 -8.49 6.33 -17.29
N PRO A 187 -8.31 7.35 -16.44
CA PRO A 187 -9.27 7.65 -15.40
C PRO A 187 -10.59 8.07 -16.05
N ASP A 188 -11.68 7.34 -15.78
CA ASP A 188 -13.02 7.74 -16.22
C ASP A 188 -13.40 9.13 -15.67
N VAL A 189 -12.84 9.49 -14.51
CA VAL A 189 -12.81 10.81 -13.87
C VAL A 189 -11.55 10.83 -12.99
N LEU A 190 -10.75 11.90 -13.02
CA LEU A 190 -9.70 12.07 -12.00
C LEU A 190 -10.35 12.01 -10.62
N ASP A 191 -9.79 11.21 -9.70
CA ASP A 191 -10.34 11.17 -8.35
C ASP A 191 -10.35 12.60 -7.78
N PRO A 192 -11.44 13.04 -7.12
CA PRO A 192 -11.56 14.41 -6.62
C PRO A 192 -10.40 14.86 -5.71
N ASP A 193 -9.68 13.90 -5.14
CA ASP A 193 -8.54 14.10 -4.26
C ASP A 193 -7.19 14.16 -5.00
N GLY A 194 -7.22 14.21 -6.34
CA GLY A 194 -6.03 14.35 -7.17
C GLY A 194 -5.27 13.05 -7.41
N TRP A 195 -5.87 11.88 -7.15
CA TRP A 195 -5.24 10.61 -7.53
C TRP A 195 -5.12 10.51 -9.05
N PRO A 196 -3.92 10.24 -9.60
CA PRO A 196 -3.66 10.32 -11.03
C PRO A 196 -4.10 9.09 -11.84
N GLY A 197 -4.60 8.04 -11.18
CA GLY A 197 -5.04 6.81 -11.86
C GLY A 197 -6.53 6.49 -11.63
N PRO A 198 -7.02 5.37 -12.15
CA PRO A 198 -8.41 4.99 -11.96
C PRO A 198 -8.67 4.52 -10.53
N CYS A 199 -9.89 4.78 -10.06
CA CYS A 199 -10.39 4.27 -8.80
C CYS A 199 -11.77 3.63 -8.99
N ARG A 200 -12.07 2.59 -8.21
CA ARG A 200 -13.36 1.91 -8.23
C ARG A 200 -13.81 1.52 -6.82
N CYS A 201 -15.09 1.72 -6.55
CA CYS A 201 -15.71 1.23 -5.33
C CYS A 201 -16.42 -0.11 -5.53
N TYR A 202 -16.24 -1.02 -4.58
CA TYR A 202 -16.94 -2.29 -4.46
C TYR A 202 -17.65 -2.33 -3.10
N GLY A 203 -18.96 -2.58 -3.08
CA GLY A 203 -19.76 -2.50 -1.86
C GLY A 203 -20.52 -3.77 -1.50
N ASN A 204 -20.85 -3.89 -0.22
CA ASN A 204 -21.85 -4.81 0.29
C ASN A 204 -22.91 -4.02 1.08
N THR A 205 -24.17 -4.40 0.91
CA THR A 205 -25.32 -3.85 1.64
C THR A 205 -25.28 -4.06 3.16
N ARG A 206 -24.42 -4.94 3.68
CA ARG A 206 -24.04 -4.99 5.11
C ARG A 206 -22.63 -4.46 5.31
N TRP A 207 -22.44 -3.71 6.39
CA TRP A 207 -21.24 -2.96 6.80
C TRP A 207 -19.97 -3.78 7.03
N ASP A 208 -19.98 -5.08 6.71
CA ASP A 208 -18.89 -6.01 6.92
C ASP A 208 -18.53 -6.68 5.60
N ILE A 209 -17.24 -6.74 5.33
CA ILE A 209 -16.73 -7.40 4.14
C ILE A 209 -16.03 -8.70 4.53
N PHE A 210 -16.33 -9.77 3.78
CA PHE A 210 -15.95 -11.14 4.09
C PHE A 210 -14.84 -11.60 3.17
N GLY A 211 -13.72 -12.05 3.75
CA GLY A 211 -12.76 -12.95 3.10
C GLY A 211 -12.40 -12.56 1.67
N SER A 212 -12.31 -11.26 1.38
CA SER A 212 -11.91 -10.78 0.06
C SER A 212 -10.40 -10.86 0.00
N ASP A 213 -9.91 -11.61 -0.97
CA ASP A 213 -8.49 -11.64 -1.27
C ASP A 213 -8.20 -10.55 -2.28
N MET A 214 -7.31 -9.64 -1.92
CA MET A 214 -6.82 -8.63 -2.84
C MET A 214 -5.41 -9.00 -3.27
N SER A 215 -5.06 -8.67 -4.51
CA SER A 215 -3.69 -8.72 -4.97
C SER A 215 -3.28 -7.41 -5.61
N ILE A 216 -2.08 -6.95 -5.27
CA ILE A 216 -1.42 -5.80 -5.90
C ILE A 216 -0.29 -6.36 -6.74
N THR A 217 -0.42 -6.24 -8.06
CA THR A 217 0.44 -6.89 -9.04
C THR A 217 0.98 -5.88 -10.05
N TRP A 218 1.99 -6.28 -10.81
CA TRP A 218 2.44 -5.49 -11.95
C TRP A 218 1.46 -5.64 -13.13
N GLY A 219 1.04 -4.52 -13.70
CA GLY A 219 0.30 -4.48 -14.96
C GLY A 219 1.19 -4.83 -16.14
N ASN A 220 0.62 -5.57 -17.09
CA ASN A 220 1.27 -5.94 -18.35
C ASN A 220 1.20 -4.81 -19.38
#